data_AF-A0A7V2QI84-F1
#
_entry.id   AF-A0A7V2QI84-F1
#
_cell.length_a   1.000
_cell.length_b   1.000
_cell.length_c   1.000
_cell.angle_alpha   90.00
_cell.angle_beta   90.00
_cell.angle_gamma   90.00
#
_symmetry.space_group_name_H-M   'P 1'
#
loop_
_entity.id
_entity.type
_entity.pdbx_description
1 polymer ?
#
loop_
_entity_poly.entity_id
_entity_poly.type
_entity_poly.pdbx_seq_one_letter_code
_entity_poly.pdbx_strand_id
1 'polypeptide(L)'
;MTTEFLIYSEWGEDLKLVQQLVAEDLNAIGIGTELGMVEGSQLWGTYDDGGLEQTGNFELDMWDDGYAGNQLSDFLWVYYHSAAQEPDLGWNVVRWSNEEFDRLLDETYTLDEAYRKEIFCQIAEILDRELPSIPLFVSVEAAGYSTRLEGVEANGNDIITWNIADWKVTE
;
A
#
# COMPACT_ATOMS: atom_id res chain seq x y z
N MET A 1 9.84 -20.32 -18.17
CA MET A 1 8.66 -19.44 -18.13
C MET A 1 9.15 -18.16 -17.52
N THR A 2 8.97 -17.04 -18.20
CA THR A 2 9.34 -15.71 -17.71
C THR A 2 8.08 -14.99 -17.31
N THR A 3 8.12 -14.28 -16.18
CA THR A 3 7.00 -13.52 -15.64
C THR A 3 7.20 -12.04 -15.93
N GLU A 4 6.19 -11.35 -16.43
CA GLU A 4 6.24 -9.90 -16.58
C GLU A 4 6.29 -9.26 -15.18
N PHE A 5 7.30 -8.42 -14.97
CA PHE A 5 7.50 -7.67 -13.75
C PHE A 5 7.35 -6.19 -14.06
N LEU A 6 6.22 -5.61 -13.68
CA LEU A 6 5.89 -4.21 -13.90
C LEU A 6 6.29 -3.32 -12.72
N ILE A 7 6.58 -2.07 -13.03
CA ILE A 7 6.64 -0.93 -12.12
C ILE A 7 6.01 0.28 -12.82
N TYR A 8 5.70 1.33 -12.06
CA TYR A 8 5.28 2.61 -12.62
C TYR A 8 6.46 3.57 -12.84
N SER A 9 6.37 4.40 -13.88
CA SER A 9 7.46 5.24 -14.36
C SER A 9 7.77 6.41 -13.43
N GLU A 10 6.75 6.90 -12.71
CA GLU A 10 6.77 8.19 -12.04
C GLU A 10 7.55 8.22 -10.72
N TRP A 11 7.83 7.06 -10.09
CA TRP A 11 8.69 7.00 -8.90
C TRP A 11 10.15 7.38 -9.21
N GLY A 12 10.59 7.11 -10.45
CA GLY A 12 11.94 7.42 -10.91
C GLY A 12 12.95 6.29 -10.73
N GLU A 13 14.23 6.68 -10.68
CA GLU A 13 15.37 5.75 -10.80
C GLU A 13 15.45 4.74 -9.64
N ASP A 14 15.04 5.13 -8.45
CA ASP A 14 15.14 4.27 -7.26
C ASP A 14 14.29 2.99 -7.40
N LEU A 15 13.03 3.10 -7.85
CA LEU A 15 12.15 1.94 -8.02
C LEU A 15 12.66 1.01 -9.13
N LYS A 16 13.21 1.59 -10.20
CA LYS A 16 13.84 0.84 -11.28
C LYS A 16 15.05 0.03 -10.79
N LEU A 17 15.89 0.61 -9.93
CA LEU A 17 17.03 -0.09 -9.35
C LEU A 17 16.58 -1.23 -8.42
N VAL A 18 15.53 -1.00 -7.63
CA VAL A 18 14.93 -2.05 -6.79
C VAL A 18 14.37 -3.18 -7.66
N GLN A 19 13.64 -2.86 -8.73
CA GLN A 19 13.07 -3.84 -9.67
C GLN A 19 14.17 -4.74 -10.26
N GLN A 20 15.28 -4.14 -10.67
CA GLN A 20 16.43 -4.87 -11.21
C GLN A 20 17.06 -5.80 -10.17
N LEU A 21 17.25 -5.33 -8.94
CA LEU A 21 17.77 -6.14 -7.84
C LEU A 21 16.84 -7.33 -7.53
N VAL A 22 15.54 -7.07 -7.38
CA VAL A 22 14.54 -8.12 -7.13
C VAL A 22 14.51 -9.13 -8.28
N ALA A 23 14.60 -8.69 -9.53
CA ALA A 23 14.70 -9.58 -10.68
C ALA A 23 15.96 -10.44 -10.68
N GLU A 24 17.11 -9.89 -10.28
CA GLU A 24 18.36 -10.65 -10.11
C GLU A 24 18.22 -11.73 -9.03
N ASP A 25 17.62 -11.38 -7.89
CA ASP A 25 17.38 -12.30 -6.77
C ASP A 25 16.38 -13.40 -7.12
N LEU A 26 15.28 -13.05 -7.81
CA LEU A 26 14.30 -14.01 -8.33
C LEU A 26 14.96 -14.97 -9.34
N ASN A 27 15.78 -14.46 -10.24
CA ASN A 27 16.49 -15.28 -11.22
C ASN A 27 17.49 -16.23 -10.55
N ALA A 28 18.15 -15.80 -9.45
CA ALA A 28 19.06 -16.64 -8.68
C ALA A 28 18.37 -17.88 -8.06
N ILE A 29 17.05 -17.80 -7.82
CA ILE A 29 16.23 -18.92 -7.34
C ILE A 29 15.41 -19.61 -8.46
N GLY A 30 15.65 -19.24 -9.71
CA GLY A 30 15.06 -19.88 -10.90
C GLY A 30 13.74 -19.28 -11.38
N ILE A 31 13.36 -18.10 -10.90
CA ILE A 31 12.19 -17.33 -11.37
C ILE A 31 12.69 -16.27 -12.36
N GLY A 32 12.47 -16.49 -13.66
CA GLY A 32 12.85 -15.52 -14.68
C GLY A 32 11.82 -14.41 -14.81
N THR A 33 12.26 -13.17 -14.95
CA THR A 33 11.39 -12.00 -15.12
C THR A 33 11.69 -11.23 -16.40
N GLU A 34 10.65 -10.63 -17.00
CA GLU A 34 10.78 -9.62 -18.05
C GLU A 34 10.42 -8.26 -17.46
N LEU A 35 11.38 -7.34 -17.42
CA LEU A 35 11.18 -6.03 -16.80
C LEU A 35 10.35 -5.12 -17.70
N GLY A 36 9.21 -4.66 -17.20
CA GLY A 36 8.35 -3.68 -17.83
C GLY A 36 8.19 -2.41 -16.99
N MET A 37 7.71 -1.36 -17.63
CA MET A 37 7.40 -0.09 -16.99
C MET A 37 6.18 0.52 -17.67
N VAL A 38 5.24 1.00 -16.87
CA VAL A 38 3.99 1.62 -17.33
C VAL A 38 3.83 3.01 -16.71
N GLU A 39 2.96 3.84 -17.29
CA GLU A 39 2.57 5.09 -16.65
C GLU A 39 1.59 4.77 -15.50
N GLY A 40 1.65 5.49 -14.39
CA GLY A 40 0.75 5.31 -13.25
C GLY A 40 -0.72 5.46 -13.63
N SER A 41 -1.04 6.32 -14.60
CA SER A 41 -2.40 6.44 -15.16
C SER A 41 -2.92 5.18 -15.85
N GLN A 42 -2.03 4.29 -16.32
CA GLN A 42 -2.39 2.99 -16.87
C GLN A 42 -2.45 1.93 -15.76
N LEU A 43 -1.56 2.01 -14.78
CA LEU A 43 -1.53 1.06 -13.66
C LEU A 43 -2.79 1.20 -12.79
N TRP A 44 -3.09 2.42 -12.34
CA TRP A 44 -4.20 2.76 -11.45
C TRP A 44 -5.44 3.29 -12.18
N GLY A 45 -5.58 2.99 -13.47
CA GLY A 45 -6.80 3.30 -14.22
C GLY A 45 -8.03 2.61 -13.61
N THR A 46 -9.23 3.11 -13.92
CA THR A 46 -10.47 2.41 -13.55
C THR A 46 -10.60 1.10 -14.32
N TYR A 47 -11.47 0.20 -13.88
CA TYR A 47 -11.75 -1.03 -14.61
C TYR A 47 -12.21 -0.76 -16.06
N ASP A 48 -13.11 0.21 -16.24
CA ASP A 48 -13.66 0.58 -17.55
C ASP A 48 -12.62 1.23 -18.48
N ASP A 49 -11.64 1.93 -17.92
CA ASP A 49 -10.52 2.52 -18.66
C ASP A 49 -9.39 1.51 -18.96
N GLY A 50 -9.51 0.28 -18.47
CA GLY A 50 -8.52 -0.79 -18.67
C GLY A 50 -7.32 -0.71 -17.72
N GLY A 51 -7.51 -0.15 -16.52
CA GLY A 51 -6.47 -0.11 -15.49
C GLY A 51 -5.93 -1.50 -15.17
N LEU A 52 -4.61 -1.65 -15.19
CA LEU A 52 -3.97 -2.98 -15.10
C LEU A 52 -4.29 -3.67 -13.78
N GLU A 53 -4.19 -2.95 -12.67
CA GLU A 53 -4.49 -3.49 -11.33
C GLU A 53 -5.97 -3.83 -11.16
N GLN A 54 -6.86 -2.90 -11.57
CA GLN A 54 -8.31 -3.08 -11.43
C GLN A 54 -8.84 -4.23 -12.31
N THR A 55 -8.27 -4.42 -13.50
CA THR A 55 -8.62 -5.52 -14.40
C THR A 55 -7.92 -6.84 -14.09
N GLY A 56 -6.90 -6.84 -13.21
CA GLY A 56 -6.06 -8.00 -12.93
C GLY A 56 -5.17 -8.42 -14.10
N ASN A 57 -4.81 -7.47 -14.98
CA ASN A 57 -3.98 -7.70 -16.17
C ASN A 57 -2.50 -7.45 -15.87
N PHE A 58 -1.96 -8.18 -14.88
CA PHE A 58 -0.54 -8.18 -14.50
C PHE A 58 -0.17 -9.54 -13.89
N GLU A 59 1.11 -9.88 -13.90
CA GLU A 59 1.61 -11.12 -13.28
C GLU A 59 2.39 -10.82 -11.99
N LEU A 60 3.36 -9.90 -12.08
CA LEU A 60 4.08 -9.33 -10.94
C LEU A 60 4.14 -7.82 -11.12
N ASP A 61 3.79 -7.09 -10.08
CA ASP A 61 3.85 -5.64 -10.05
C ASP A 61 4.49 -5.18 -8.73
N MET A 62 5.20 -4.07 -8.78
CA MET A 62 5.77 -3.40 -7.62
C MET A 62 5.45 -1.91 -7.70
N TRP A 63 4.62 -1.48 -6.76
CA TRP A 63 4.09 -0.14 -6.68
C TRP A 63 4.29 0.43 -5.27
N ASP A 64 3.97 1.72 -5.09
CA ASP A 64 3.84 2.33 -3.76
C ASP A 64 2.36 2.47 -3.42
N ASP A 65 2.01 2.08 -2.20
CA ASP A 65 0.70 2.31 -1.64
C ASP A 65 0.79 3.48 -0.66
N GLY A 66 0.04 4.53 -0.98
CA GLY A 66 -0.25 5.57 0.00
C GLY A 66 -1.06 5.00 1.18
N TYR A 67 -1.00 5.66 2.33
CA TYR A 67 -1.87 5.31 3.43
C TYR A 67 -3.29 5.87 3.16
N ALA A 68 -4.21 4.99 2.78
CA ALA A 68 -5.61 5.35 2.57
C ALA A 68 -6.31 5.70 3.89
N GLY A 69 -6.66 6.97 4.06
CA GLY A 69 -7.45 7.47 5.20
C GLY A 69 -6.62 7.82 6.43
N ASN A 70 -7.28 7.96 7.59
CA ASN A 70 -6.64 8.33 8.85
C ASN A 70 -6.72 7.22 9.93
N GLN A 71 -7.19 6.03 9.55
CA GLN A 71 -7.38 4.89 10.44
C GLN A 71 -6.84 3.60 9.80
N LEU A 72 -6.18 2.78 10.62
CA LEU A 72 -5.58 1.52 10.16
C LEU A 72 -6.63 0.52 9.66
N SER A 73 -7.81 0.51 10.26
CA SER A 73 -8.92 -0.33 9.82
C SER A 73 -9.31 -0.05 8.37
N ASP A 74 -9.43 1.23 8.00
CA ASP A 74 -9.83 1.63 6.66
C ASP A 74 -8.72 1.33 5.64
N PHE A 75 -7.46 1.58 6.00
CA PHE A 75 -6.30 1.19 5.20
C PHE A 75 -6.31 -0.32 4.90
N LEU A 76 -6.41 -1.15 5.93
CA LEU A 76 -6.43 -2.60 5.77
C LEU A 76 -7.66 -3.07 4.99
N TRP A 77 -8.79 -2.40 5.14
CA TRP A 77 -10.01 -2.75 4.41
C TRP A 77 -9.81 -2.58 2.91
N VAL A 78 -9.29 -1.42 2.50
CA VAL A 78 -9.07 -1.07 1.10
C VAL A 78 -8.17 -2.08 0.39
N TYR A 79 -7.13 -2.58 1.07
CA TYR A 79 -6.10 -3.42 0.44
C TYR A 79 -6.27 -4.93 0.63
N TYR A 80 -6.97 -5.39 1.67
CA TYR A 80 -6.97 -6.81 2.03
C TYR A 80 -8.35 -7.41 2.29
N HIS A 81 -9.38 -6.60 2.58
CA HIS A 81 -10.71 -7.15 2.81
C HIS A 81 -11.26 -7.79 1.53
N SER A 82 -11.95 -8.93 1.64
CA SER A 82 -12.44 -9.65 0.44
C SER A 82 -13.44 -8.85 -0.39
N ALA A 83 -14.27 -8.01 0.25
CA ALA A 83 -15.17 -7.11 -0.49
C ALA A 83 -14.44 -6.06 -1.33
N ALA A 84 -13.20 -5.70 -0.97
CA ALA A 84 -12.38 -4.74 -1.71
C ALA A 84 -11.75 -5.32 -2.98
N GLN A 85 -12.06 -6.58 -3.31
CA GLN A 85 -11.70 -7.22 -4.59
C GLN A 85 -12.59 -6.77 -5.75
N GLU A 86 -13.77 -6.23 -5.46
CA GLU A 86 -14.64 -5.70 -6.51
C GLU A 86 -13.92 -4.53 -7.19
N PRO A 87 -13.74 -4.56 -8.53
CA PRO A 87 -13.06 -3.49 -9.23
C PRO A 87 -13.71 -2.12 -8.96
N ASP A 88 -12.87 -1.10 -8.84
CA ASP A 88 -13.22 0.29 -8.52
C ASP A 88 -13.89 0.51 -7.14
N LEU A 89 -14.16 -0.54 -6.35
CA LEU A 89 -14.64 -0.44 -4.96
C LEU A 89 -13.48 -0.38 -3.97
N GLY A 90 -12.40 -1.09 -4.25
CA GLY A 90 -11.22 -1.17 -3.40
C GLY A 90 -9.94 -1.48 -4.19
N TRP A 91 -8.87 -1.74 -3.45
CA TRP A 91 -7.52 -1.95 -3.98
C TRP A 91 -6.93 -3.30 -3.53
N ASN A 92 -7.77 -4.28 -3.19
CA ASN A 92 -7.33 -5.67 -3.03
C ASN A 92 -7.13 -6.30 -4.42
N VAL A 93 -6.11 -5.80 -5.13
CA VAL A 93 -5.80 -6.13 -6.53
C VAL A 93 -5.14 -7.50 -6.67
N VAL A 94 -4.53 -7.99 -5.59
CA VAL A 94 -4.02 -9.37 -5.46
C VAL A 94 -5.14 -10.41 -5.33
N ARG A 95 -6.39 -9.96 -5.13
CA ARG A 95 -7.59 -10.80 -4.99
C ARG A 95 -7.45 -11.85 -3.86
N TRP A 96 -6.73 -11.50 -2.79
CA TRP A 96 -6.58 -12.36 -1.63
C TRP A 96 -7.82 -12.31 -0.75
N SER A 97 -8.24 -13.44 -0.18
CA SER A 97 -9.41 -13.53 0.69
C SER A 97 -9.14 -14.43 1.88
N ASN A 98 -9.53 -13.99 3.06
CA ASN A 98 -9.46 -14.78 4.27
C ASN A 98 -10.64 -14.43 5.20
N GLU A 99 -11.54 -15.38 5.43
CA GLU A 99 -12.76 -15.16 6.22
C GLU A 99 -12.45 -14.78 7.68
N GLU A 100 -11.34 -15.27 8.24
CA GLU A 100 -10.91 -14.93 9.60
C GLU A 100 -10.40 -13.50 9.67
N PHE A 101 -9.60 -13.09 8.68
CA PHE A 101 -9.14 -11.71 8.53
C PHE A 101 -10.30 -10.74 8.40
N ASP A 102 -11.25 -11.00 7.50
CA ASP A 102 -12.41 -10.12 7.27
C ASP A 102 -13.20 -9.93 8.58
N ARG A 103 -13.51 -11.03 9.28
CA ARG A 103 -14.23 -10.98 10.56
C ARG A 103 -13.45 -10.18 11.61
N LEU A 104 -12.15 -10.41 11.74
CA LEU A 104 -11.32 -9.67 12.70
C LEU A 104 -11.30 -8.18 12.35
N LEU A 105 -11.12 -7.83 11.07
CA LEU A 105 -11.08 -6.46 10.62
C LEU A 105 -12.39 -5.72 10.92
N ASP A 106 -13.54 -6.35 10.69
CA ASP A 106 -14.85 -5.79 11.03
C ASP A 106 -15.00 -5.47 12.53
N GLU A 107 -14.35 -6.23 13.41
CA GLU A 107 -14.36 -5.99 14.86
C GLU A 107 -13.44 -4.83 15.29
N THR A 108 -12.49 -4.40 14.45
CA THR A 108 -11.56 -3.30 14.79
C THR A 108 -12.25 -1.95 14.96
N TYR A 109 -13.48 -1.78 14.47
CA TYR A 109 -14.28 -0.57 14.64
C TYR A 109 -14.85 -0.37 16.07
N THR A 110 -14.50 -1.27 17.00
CA THR A 110 -14.78 -1.11 18.44
C THR A 110 -14.11 0.13 19.06
N LEU A 111 -14.72 0.64 20.14
CA LEU A 111 -14.16 1.73 20.95
C LEU A 111 -13.26 1.23 22.10
N ASP A 112 -13.20 -0.08 22.33
CA ASP A 112 -12.30 -0.68 23.32
C ASP A 112 -10.88 -0.77 22.74
N GLU A 113 -10.00 0.13 23.17
CA GLU A 113 -8.62 0.21 22.67
C GLU A 113 -7.80 -1.04 22.97
N ALA A 114 -8.02 -1.68 24.12
CA ALA A 114 -7.27 -2.88 24.51
C ALA A 114 -7.68 -4.06 23.64
N TYR A 115 -8.99 -4.22 23.42
CA TYR A 115 -9.52 -5.25 22.53
C TYR A 115 -9.10 -5.01 21.08
N ARG A 116 -9.20 -3.77 20.60
CA ARG A 116 -8.79 -3.40 19.25
C ARG A 116 -7.31 -3.70 18.99
N LYS A 117 -6.44 -3.44 19.98
CA LYS A 117 -5.02 -3.80 19.88
C LYS A 117 -4.81 -5.31 19.76
N GLU A 118 -5.53 -6.11 20.54
CA GLU A 118 -5.47 -7.57 20.47
C GLU A 118 -5.88 -8.09 19.08
N ILE A 119 -6.96 -7.54 18.51
CA ILE A 119 -7.42 -7.87 17.16
C ILE A 119 -6.34 -7.53 16.12
N PHE A 120 -5.73 -6.33 16.17
CA PHE A 120 -4.69 -5.96 15.23
C PHE A 120 -3.45 -6.88 15.31
N CYS A 121 -3.11 -7.40 16.50
CA CYS A 121 -2.05 -8.40 16.61
C CYS A 121 -2.41 -9.70 15.88
N GLN A 122 -3.65 -10.18 16.00
CA GLN A 122 -4.11 -11.38 15.29
C GLN A 122 -4.14 -11.17 13.77
N ILE A 123 -4.58 -9.98 13.32
CA ILE A 123 -4.53 -9.60 11.90
C ILE A 123 -3.09 -9.62 11.39
N ALA A 124 -2.15 -9.04 12.13
CA ALA A 124 -0.74 -9.04 11.74
C ALA A 124 -0.15 -10.45 11.62
N GLU A 125 -0.52 -11.37 12.52
CA GLU A 125 -0.11 -12.78 12.43
C GLU A 125 -0.66 -13.48 11.17
N ILE A 126 -1.89 -13.16 10.74
CA ILE A 126 -2.45 -13.70 9.49
C ILE A 126 -1.68 -13.16 8.28
N LEU A 127 -1.44 -11.85 8.22
CA LEU A 127 -0.73 -11.22 7.11
C LEU A 127 0.73 -11.70 7.01
N ASP A 128 1.43 -11.86 8.15
CA ASP A 128 2.80 -12.40 8.18
C ASP A 128 2.86 -13.86 7.70
N ARG A 129 1.86 -14.66 8.05
CA ARG A 129 1.79 -16.08 7.68
C ARG A 129 1.42 -16.30 6.21
N GLU A 130 0.49 -15.50 5.68
CA GLU A 130 -0.10 -15.73 4.35
C GLU A 130 0.51 -14.84 3.26
N LEU A 131 1.18 -13.74 3.64
CA LEU A 131 1.96 -12.86 2.77
C LEU A 131 1.24 -12.52 1.44
N PRO A 132 0.02 -11.93 1.50
CA PRO A 132 -0.76 -11.62 0.30
C PRO A 132 -0.07 -10.62 -0.64
N SER A 133 0.78 -9.77 -0.08
CA SER A 133 1.71 -8.87 -0.76
C SER A 133 3.05 -8.92 -0.01
N ILE A 134 4.13 -8.45 -0.64
CA ILE A 134 5.47 -8.44 -0.05
C ILE A 134 5.86 -6.98 0.24
N PRO A 135 5.76 -6.51 1.50
CA PRO A 135 6.25 -5.19 1.87
C PRO A 135 7.78 -5.13 1.71
N LEU A 136 8.28 -4.17 0.93
CA LEU A 136 9.72 -4.05 0.65
C LEU A 136 10.39 -3.01 1.54
N PHE A 137 9.87 -1.79 1.57
CA PHE A 137 10.40 -0.68 2.35
C PHE A 137 9.31 0.37 2.57
N VAL A 138 9.54 1.25 3.54
CA VAL A 138 8.74 2.46 3.73
C VAL A 138 9.57 3.64 3.23
N SER A 139 8.99 4.44 2.33
CA SER A 139 9.64 5.65 1.83
C SER A 139 9.73 6.70 2.95
N VAL A 140 10.85 7.43 2.99
CA VAL A 140 11.01 8.51 3.98
C VAL A 140 10.32 9.76 3.44
N GLU A 141 9.19 10.11 4.01
CA GLU A 141 8.56 11.40 3.75
C GLU A 141 9.23 12.48 4.62
N ALA A 142 9.90 13.43 3.97
CA ALA A 142 10.56 14.56 4.62
C ALA A 142 9.94 15.87 4.15
N ALA A 143 9.26 16.57 5.08
CA ALA A 143 8.67 17.87 4.81
C ALA A 143 9.53 19.01 5.38
N GLY A 144 9.79 20.02 4.55
CA GLY A 144 10.38 21.29 4.99
C GLY A 144 9.29 22.28 5.35
N TYR A 145 9.33 22.84 6.56
CA TYR A 145 8.45 23.92 6.98
C TYR A 145 9.23 25.10 7.56
N SER A 146 8.60 26.27 7.56
CA SER A 146 9.19 27.51 8.08
C SER A 146 9.51 27.38 9.57
N THR A 147 10.65 27.89 10.03
CA THR A 147 10.98 27.95 11.47
C THR A 147 10.03 28.86 12.27
N ARG A 148 9.17 29.63 11.59
CA ARG A 148 8.08 30.42 12.17
C ARG A 148 6.78 29.65 12.33
N LEU A 149 6.73 28.37 11.96
CA LEU A 149 5.54 27.52 12.10
C LEU A 149 5.70 26.66 13.34
N GLU A 150 4.79 26.84 14.29
CA GLU A 150 4.67 26.00 15.50
C GLU A 150 3.47 25.06 15.38
N GLY A 151 3.57 23.90 16.04
CA GLY A 151 2.49 22.90 16.06
C GLY A 151 2.52 21.90 14.91
N VAL A 152 3.54 21.89 14.06
CA VAL A 152 3.69 20.88 13.00
C VAL A 152 4.07 19.54 13.63
N GLU A 153 3.24 18.52 13.39
CA GLU A 153 3.50 17.14 13.83
C GLU A 153 3.60 16.22 12.62
N ALA A 154 4.59 15.34 12.61
CA ALA A 154 4.70 14.30 11.59
C ALA A 154 3.77 13.13 11.94
N ASN A 155 3.06 12.60 10.95
CA ASN A 155 2.29 11.38 11.05
C ASN A 155 2.74 10.44 9.93
N GLY A 156 3.07 9.19 10.26
CA GLY A 156 3.49 8.21 9.25
C GLY A 156 2.34 7.68 8.38
N ASN A 157 1.11 8.03 8.74
CA ASN A 157 -0.12 7.53 8.12
C ASN A 157 -0.93 8.65 7.42
N ASP A 158 -0.42 9.89 7.39
CA ASP A 158 -1.14 11.01 6.78
C ASP A 158 -0.14 12.07 6.33
N ILE A 159 -0.51 12.89 5.36
CA ILE A 159 0.35 13.96 4.85
C ILE A 159 0.67 14.98 5.96
N ILE A 160 1.78 15.70 5.81
CA ILE A 160 2.26 16.65 6.84
C ILE A 160 1.18 17.64 7.33
N THR A 161 0.17 17.95 6.51
CA THR A 161 -0.92 18.89 6.86
C THR A 161 -2.06 18.29 7.69
N TRP A 162 -1.98 17.02 8.12
CA TRP A 162 -3.06 16.35 8.86
C TRP A 162 -3.52 17.12 10.12
N ASN A 163 -2.59 17.80 10.81
CA ASN A 163 -2.88 18.61 11.99
C ASN A 163 -2.81 20.13 11.75
N ILE A 164 -3.04 20.58 10.51
CA ILE A 164 -2.93 22.02 10.14
C ILE A 164 -3.81 22.94 10.99
N ALA A 165 -4.89 22.43 11.58
CA ALA A 165 -5.76 23.19 12.46
C ALA A 165 -5.06 23.68 13.74
N ASP A 166 -3.99 23.00 14.18
CA ASP A 166 -3.23 23.34 15.38
C ASP A 166 -2.05 24.28 15.09
N TRP A 167 -1.77 24.55 13.81
CA TRP A 167 -0.60 25.30 13.38
C TRP A 167 -0.72 26.79 13.70
N LYS A 168 0.39 27.40 14.10
CA LYS A 168 0.48 28.85 14.37
C LYS A 168 1.72 29.44 13.74
N VAL A 169 1.57 30.65 13.20
CA VAL A 169 2.70 31.46 12.74
C VAL A 169 3.20 32.30 13.90
N THR A 170 4.47 32.15 14.25
CA THR A 170 5.17 32.99 15.21
C THR A 170 5.96 34.09 14.50
N GLU A 171 6.05 35.26 15.14
CA GLU A 171 6.80 36.42 14.62
C GLU A 171 8.31 36.22 14.73
#